data_AF-A0A9X1SK87-F1
#
_entry.id   AF-A0A9X1SK87-F1
#
_cell.length_a   1.000
_cell.length_b   1.000
_cell.length_c   1.000
_cell.angle_alpha   90.00
_cell.angle_beta   90.00
_cell.angle_gamma   90.00
#
_symmetry.space_group_name_H-M   'P 1'
#
loop_
_entity.id
_entity.type
_entity.pdbx_description
1 polymer ?
#
loop_
_entity_poly.entity_id
_entity_poly.type
_entity_poly.pdbx_seq_one_letter_code
_entity_poly.pdbx_strand_id
1 'polypeptide(L)'
;MIDKSIPSSEIKEQYLTDLAEQTDDPTYMLALTDFYLTEQHQPQKLWYWLNKLLAKDYLPASLVQAQLYLSGNTVQQDLDKAAEIFRQLVERYGQREDIEDNLHQLAFCHLSLARISHTQHHTALMLMHYFYALQFDSVEAAEDLAAMFSPDRAENSQMTGYLAIRQCVFLTLSAVFLQQQSDNSNDEQQQQRLLQYYAKRKNQILENITRYQLTSSQRDDIRQRVNQWNKGEHQYLMEEVVSYINS
;
A
#
# COMPACT_ATOMS: atom_id res chain seq x y z
N MET A 1 9.84 -40.75 13.55
CA MET A 1 8.92 -39.60 13.44
C MET A 1 9.58 -38.45 14.16
N ILE A 2 10.17 -37.51 13.42
CA ILE A 2 10.74 -36.29 14.02
C ILE A 2 9.56 -35.35 14.21
N ASP A 3 9.22 -35.13 15.47
CA ASP A 3 8.23 -34.13 15.87
C ASP A 3 8.78 -32.76 15.46
N LYS A 4 8.23 -32.17 14.40
CA LYS A 4 8.50 -30.77 14.04
C LYS A 4 7.71 -29.91 15.02
N SER A 5 8.08 -29.94 16.30
CA SER A 5 7.54 -29.00 17.28
C SER A 5 8.04 -27.62 16.90
N ILE A 6 7.09 -26.70 16.70
CA ILE A 6 7.38 -25.29 16.54
C ILE A 6 8.18 -24.87 17.78
N PRO A 7 9.39 -24.31 17.65
CA PRO A 7 10.16 -23.91 18.81
C PRO A 7 9.32 -22.96 19.67
N SER A 8 9.34 -23.16 20.99
CA SER A 8 8.63 -22.25 21.89
C SER A 8 9.12 -20.82 21.65
N SER A 9 8.25 -19.84 21.88
CA SER A 9 8.55 -18.41 21.65
C SER A 9 9.85 -17.98 22.35
N GLU A 10 10.13 -18.55 23.53
CA GLU A 10 11.36 -18.35 24.30
C GLU A 10 12.62 -18.87 23.59
N ILE A 11 12.56 -20.06 22.96
CA ILE A 11 13.69 -20.63 22.20
C ILE A 11 13.98 -19.77 20.96
N LYS A 12 12.93 -19.29 20.29
CA LYS A 12 13.06 -18.39 19.13
C LYS A 12 13.67 -17.05 19.52
N GLU A 13 13.21 -16.44 20.61
CA GLU A 13 13.75 -15.17 21.13
C GLU A 13 15.23 -15.29 21.45
N GLN A 14 15.63 -16.33 22.21
CA GLN A 14 17.01 -16.55 22.60
C GLN A 14 17.90 -16.76 21.36
N TYR A 15 17.48 -17.63 20.44
CA TYR A 15 18.23 -17.90 19.21
C TYR A 15 18.45 -16.64 18.36
N LEU A 16 17.40 -15.84 18.15
CA LEU A 16 17.51 -14.59 17.40
C LEU A 16 18.39 -13.56 18.12
N THR A 17 18.30 -13.48 19.45
CA THR A 17 19.12 -12.59 20.27
C THR A 17 20.60 -12.96 20.17
N ASP A 18 20.94 -14.24 20.35
CA ASP A 18 22.31 -14.73 20.25
C ASP A 18 22.92 -14.41 18.89
N LEU A 19 22.17 -14.64 17.80
CA LEU A 19 22.62 -14.31 16.44
C LEU A 19 22.78 -12.81 16.24
N ALA A 20 21.81 -12.00 16.66
CA ALA A 20 21.88 -10.54 16.52
C ALA A 20 23.06 -9.95 17.29
N GLU A 21 23.40 -10.48 18.47
CA GLU A 21 24.54 -10.01 19.27
C GLU A 21 25.89 -10.49 18.74
N GLN A 22 25.97 -11.72 18.25
CA GLN A 22 27.23 -12.27 17.72
C GLN A 22 27.60 -11.70 16.35
N THR A 23 26.60 -11.52 15.47
CA THR A 23 26.83 -11.14 14.08
C THR A 23 26.66 -9.66 13.82
N ASP A 24 25.93 -8.95 14.70
CA ASP A 24 25.55 -7.55 14.50
C ASP A 24 24.77 -7.32 13.17
N ASP A 25 24.16 -8.38 12.63
CA ASP A 25 23.42 -8.39 11.36
C ASP A 25 22.03 -7.71 11.52
N PRO A 26 21.73 -6.67 10.72
CA PRO A 26 20.44 -5.99 10.74
C PRO A 26 19.23 -6.90 10.53
N THR A 27 19.38 -8.00 9.80
CA THR A 27 18.29 -8.94 9.49
C THR A 27 17.76 -9.61 10.75
N TYR A 28 18.65 -10.06 11.64
CA TYR A 28 18.23 -10.67 12.91
C TYR A 28 17.66 -9.64 13.87
N MET A 29 18.22 -8.42 13.89
CA MET A 29 17.65 -7.33 14.69
C MET A 29 16.25 -6.92 14.22
N LEU A 30 16.01 -6.91 12.90
CA LEU A 30 14.69 -6.62 12.34
C LEU A 30 13.71 -7.74 12.69
N ALA A 31 14.14 -9.00 12.58
CA ALA A 31 13.32 -10.15 13.00
C ALA A 31 12.95 -10.10 14.49
N LEU A 32 13.87 -9.66 15.36
CA LEU A 32 13.57 -9.40 16.78
C LEU A 32 12.57 -8.25 16.95
N THR A 33 12.73 -7.19 16.18
CA THR A 33 11.79 -6.05 16.18
C THR A 33 10.38 -6.53 15.83
N ASP A 34 10.22 -7.30 14.74
CA ASP A 34 8.93 -7.86 14.33
C ASP A 34 8.36 -8.83 15.37
N PHE A 35 9.22 -9.67 15.96
CA PHE A 35 8.84 -10.60 17.02
C PHE A 35 8.26 -9.88 18.25
N TYR A 36 8.92 -8.82 18.72
CA TYR A 36 8.43 -8.02 19.85
C TYR A 36 7.22 -7.15 19.51
N LEU A 37 7.03 -6.81 18.23
CA LEU A 37 5.86 -6.08 17.76
C LEU A 37 4.61 -6.98 17.72
N THR A 38 4.75 -8.20 17.19
CA THR A 38 3.62 -9.04 16.78
C THR A 38 3.31 -10.20 17.71
N GLU A 39 4.32 -10.86 18.30
CA GLU A 39 4.13 -12.07 19.11
C GLU A 39 4.15 -11.78 20.60
N GLN A 40 5.13 -10.99 21.05
CA GLN A 40 5.39 -10.77 22.48
C GLN A 40 4.81 -9.45 23.01
N HIS A 41 4.57 -8.48 22.13
CA HIS A 41 4.11 -7.13 22.48
C HIS A 41 4.93 -6.50 23.63
N GLN A 42 6.27 -6.44 23.46
CA GLN A 42 7.21 -5.88 24.44
C GLN A 42 7.84 -4.58 23.92
N PRO A 43 7.21 -3.40 24.12
CA PRO A 43 7.65 -2.13 23.56
C PRO A 43 9.10 -1.74 23.91
N GLN A 44 9.56 -2.05 25.12
CA GLN A 44 10.93 -1.69 25.53
C GLN A 44 11.98 -2.46 24.72
N LYS A 45 11.78 -3.76 24.51
CA LYS A 45 12.70 -4.59 23.71
C LYS A 45 12.60 -4.28 22.22
N LEU A 46 11.38 -4.01 21.72
CA LEU A 46 11.15 -3.48 20.38
C LEU A 46 12.02 -2.24 20.14
N TRP A 47 11.92 -1.23 21.01
CA TRP A 47 12.67 0.01 20.86
C TRP A 47 14.18 -0.17 21.02
N TYR A 48 14.63 -1.10 21.87
CA TYR A 48 16.04 -1.42 21.99
C TYR A 48 16.65 -1.89 20.65
N TRP A 49 16.03 -2.87 19.99
CA TRP A 49 16.52 -3.39 18.71
C TRP A 49 16.31 -2.40 17.56
N LEU A 50 15.16 -1.72 17.54
CA LEU A 50 14.85 -0.71 16.54
C LEU A 50 15.86 0.45 16.59
N ASN A 51 16.23 0.94 17.78
CA ASN A 51 17.20 2.01 17.93
C ASN A 51 18.62 1.60 17.47
N LYS A 52 19.00 0.33 17.68
CA LYS A 52 20.26 -0.20 17.13
C LYS A 52 20.26 -0.15 15.60
N LEU A 53 19.15 -0.53 14.96
CA LEU A 53 19.01 -0.49 13.51
C LEU A 53 19.01 0.94 12.97
N LEU A 54 18.30 1.87 13.63
CA LEU A 54 18.28 3.28 13.25
C LEU A 54 19.67 3.91 13.33
N ALA A 55 20.46 3.57 14.36
CA ALA A 55 21.85 4.03 14.47
C ALA A 55 22.77 3.51 13.34
N LYS A 56 22.38 2.42 12.67
CA LYS A 56 23.07 1.86 11.49
C LYS A 56 22.55 2.41 10.17
N ASP A 57 21.61 3.36 10.22
CA ASP A 57 20.96 3.92 9.03
C ASP A 57 20.26 2.86 8.15
N TYR A 58 19.73 1.81 8.79
CA TYR A 58 19.06 0.71 8.10
C TYR A 58 17.63 1.12 7.70
N LEU A 59 17.38 1.31 6.41
CA LEU A 59 16.11 1.81 5.87
C LEU A 59 14.85 1.08 6.37
N PRO A 60 14.81 -0.27 6.42
CA PRO A 60 13.64 -0.99 6.95
C PRO A 60 13.27 -0.58 8.38
N ALA A 61 14.24 -0.20 9.22
CA ALA A 61 13.95 0.27 10.57
C ALA A 61 13.27 1.65 10.59
N SER A 62 13.64 2.55 9.67
CA SER A 62 12.92 3.82 9.52
C SER A 62 11.48 3.60 9.07
N LEU A 63 11.25 2.61 8.20
CA LEU A 63 9.91 2.21 7.79
C LEU A 63 9.06 1.69 8.96
N VAL A 64 9.61 0.77 9.76
CA VAL A 64 8.95 0.27 10.99
C VAL A 64 8.65 1.44 11.94
N GLN A 65 9.61 2.33 12.17
CA GLN A 65 9.40 3.49 13.04
C GLN A 65 8.24 4.38 12.57
N ALA A 66 8.15 4.67 11.27
CA ALA A 66 7.05 5.45 10.71
C ALA A 66 5.69 4.77 10.94
N GLN A 67 5.62 3.45 10.75
CA GLN A 67 4.40 2.66 11.00
C GLN A 67 3.98 2.66 12.48
N LEU A 68 4.94 2.63 13.41
CA LEU A 68 4.65 2.72 14.85
C LEU A 68 3.99 4.06 15.20
N TYR A 69 4.53 5.17 14.68
CA TYR A 69 3.92 6.49 14.87
C TYR A 69 2.59 6.67 14.14
N LEU A 70 2.44 6.05 12.96
CA LEU A 70 1.18 6.07 12.20
C LEU A 70 0.07 5.31 12.94
N SER A 71 0.38 4.13 13.49
CA SER A 71 -0.62 3.26 14.11
C SER A 71 -1.05 3.72 15.50
N GLY A 72 -0.13 4.26 16.30
CA GLY A 72 -0.43 4.62 17.69
C GLY A 72 -0.56 3.44 18.66
N ASN A 73 -0.32 2.20 18.21
CA ASN A 73 -0.59 0.99 18.99
C ASN A 73 0.50 0.68 20.02
N THR A 74 1.73 1.11 19.77
CA THR A 74 2.91 0.81 20.63
C THR A 74 3.52 2.07 21.22
N VAL A 75 3.37 3.20 20.55
CA VAL A 75 3.73 4.54 21.01
C VAL A 75 2.56 5.47 20.73
N GLN A 76 2.53 6.64 21.38
CA GLN A 76 1.53 7.65 21.06
C GLN A 76 1.55 7.98 19.57
N GLN A 77 0.37 7.96 18.95
CA GLN A 77 0.22 8.30 17.54
C GLN A 77 0.75 9.71 17.28
N ASP A 78 1.55 9.85 16.23
CA ASP A 78 2.13 11.12 15.79
C ASP A 78 2.19 11.13 14.26
N LEU A 79 1.15 11.67 13.64
CA LEU A 79 1.01 11.67 12.18
C LEU A 79 2.03 12.58 11.51
N ASP A 80 2.43 13.68 12.16
CA ASP A 80 3.41 14.60 11.60
C ASP A 80 4.80 13.96 11.58
N LYS A 81 5.16 13.25 12.66
CA LYS A 81 6.40 12.49 12.72
C LYS A 81 6.40 11.31 11.75
N ALA A 82 5.29 10.58 11.64
CA ALA A 82 5.16 9.51 10.65
C ALA A 82 5.32 10.05 9.22
N ALA A 83 4.64 11.16 8.88
CA ALA A 83 4.72 11.79 7.57
C ALA A 83 6.15 12.26 7.25
N GLU A 84 6.85 12.84 8.22
CA GLU A 84 8.23 13.27 8.03
C GLU A 84 9.14 12.09 7.68
N ILE A 85 9.05 10.99 8.43
CA ILE A 85 9.86 9.80 8.14
C ILE A 85 9.48 9.20 6.78
N PHE A 86 8.19 9.14 6.43
CA PHE A 86 7.78 8.66 5.11
C PHE A 86 8.29 9.53 3.96
N ARG A 87 8.31 10.87 4.11
CA ARG A 87 8.91 11.77 3.10
C ARG A 87 10.40 11.49 2.90
N GLN A 88 11.13 11.32 4.00
CA GLN A 88 12.55 10.95 3.95
C GLN A 88 12.75 9.60 3.26
N LEU A 89 11.89 8.61 3.53
CA LEU A 89 11.94 7.31 2.87
C LEU A 89 11.67 7.41 1.36
N VAL A 90 10.69 8.21 0.93
CA VAL A 90 10.44 8.45 -0.51
C VAL A 90 11.70 8.99 -1.20
N GLU A 91 12.34 10.00 -0.61
CA GLU A 91 13.58 10.56 -1.15
C GLU A 91 14.68 9.49 -1.23
N ARG A 92 14.90 8.74 -0.15
CA ARG A 92 15.98 7.76 -0.06
C ARG A 92 15.77 6.53 -0.94
N TYR A 93 14.54 6.06 -1.10
CA TYR A 93 14.24 4.98 -2.04
C TYR A 93 14.33 5.45 -3.49
N GLY A 94 13.95 6.70 -3.78
CA GLY A 94 14.02 7.27 -5.13
C GLY A 94 15.43 7.64 -5.62
N GLN A 95 16.38 7.84 -4.70
CA GLN A 95 17.78 8.18 -5.03
C GLN A 95 18.70 6.97 -5.25
N ARG A 96 18.23 5.74 -5.00
CA ARG A 96 19.03 4.53 -5.20
C ARG A 96 19.16 4.20 -6.70
N GLU A 97 20.32 3.69 -7.09
CA GLU A 97 20.60 3.29 -8.48
C GLU A 97 19.58 2.24 -8.99
N ASP A 98 19.14 1.35 -8.11
CA ASP A 98 18.14 0.31 -8.39
C ASP A 98 16.75 0.73 -7.88
N ILE A 99 16.15 1.74 -8.50
CA ILE A 99 14.80 2.20 -8.12
C ILE A 99 13.74 1.10 -8.32
N GLU A 100 13.95 0.22 -9.30
CA GLU A 100 13.06 -0.90 -9.64
C GLU A 100 12.89 -1.87 -8.47
N ASP A 101 13.95 -2.08 -7.68
CA ASP A 101 13.92 -2.93 -6.49
C ASP A 101 13.12 -2.31 -5.33
N ASN A 102 12.83 -1.01 -5.39
CA ASN A 102 12.19 -0.23 -4.32
C ASN A 102 10.77 0.23 -4.66
N LEU A 103 10.22 -0.17 -5.80
CA LEU A 103 8.89 0.28 -6.24
C LEU A 103 7.81 -0.07 -5.22
N HIS A 104 7.88 -1.24 -4.59
CA HIS A 104 6.93 -1.64 -3.55
C HIS A 104 7.01 -0.72 -2.32
N GLN A 105 8.22 -0.38 -1.87
CA GLN A 105 8.46 0.50 -0.72
C GLN A 105 8.04 1.93 -1.04
N LEU A 106 8.29 2.43 -2.26
CA LEU A 106 7.83 3.73 -2.74
C LEU A 106 6.30 3.79 -2.78
N ALA A 107 5.65 2.77 -3.33
CA ALA A 107 4.20 2.63 -3.35
C ALA A 107 3.63 2.70 -1.93
N PHE A 108 4.21 1.94 -0.99
CA PHE A 108 3.78 1.93 0.41
C PHE A 108 3.96 3.29 1.10
N CYS A 109 5.10 3.96 0.89
CA CYS A 109 5.36 5.26 1.51
C CYS A 109 4.39 6.33 0.98
N HIS A 110 4.16 6.37 -0.33
CA HIS A 110 3.19 7.28 -0.92
C HIS A 110 1.77 6.98 -0.49
N LEU A 111 1.35 5.72 -0.44
CA LEU A 111 0.03 5.35 0.08
C LEU A 111 -0.15 5.80 1.54
N SER A 112 0.89 5.64 2.37
CA SER A 112 0.86 6.08 3.76
C SER A 112 0.75 7.59 3.88
N LEU A 113 1.52 8.35 3.08
CA LEU A 113 1.43 9.81 3.00
C LEU A 113 0.07 10.29 2.49
N ALA A 114 -0.54 9.57 1.54
CA ALA A 114 -1.88 9.88 1.03
C ALA A 114 -2.92 9.73 2.14
N ARG A 115 -2.86 8.64 2.91
CA ARG A 115 -3.76 8.37 4.04
C ARG A 115 -3.59 9.38 5.18
N ILE A 116 -2.35 9.73 5.53
CA ILE A 116 -2.09 10.80 6.51
C ILE A 116 -2.68 12.14 6.03
N SER A 117 -2.41 12.51 4.77
CA SER A 117 -2.94 13.75 4.18
C SER A 117 -4.47 13.76 4.14
N HIS A 118 -5.10 12.61 3.89
CA HIS A 118 -6.54 12.45 3.95
C HIS A 118 -7.08 12.71 5.37
N THR A 119 -6.46 12.12 6.41
CA THR A 119 -6.83 12.36 7.81
C THR A 119 -6.65 13.83 8.22
N GLN A 120 -5.66 14.52 7.66
CA GLN A 120 -5.39 15.94 7.92
C GLN A 120 -6.18 16.90 7.00
N HIS A 121 -7.07 16.39 6.14
CA HIS A 121 -7.85 17.18 5.18
C HIS A 121 -7.00 17.99 4.17
N HIS A 122 -5.80 17.51 3.86
CA HIS A 122 -4.92 18.08 2.83
C HIS A 122 -5.18 17.43 1.46
N THR A 123 -6.31 17.77 0.84
CA THR A 123 -6.82 17.10 -0.37
C THR A 123 -5.83 17.05 -1.54
N ALA A 124 -5.11 18.14 -1.82
CA ALA A 124 -4.15 18.17 -2.93
C ALA A 124 -2.96 17.21 -2.69
N LEU A 125 -2.41 17.20 -1.48
CA LEU A 125 -1.31 16.29 -1.10
C LEU A 125 -1.77 14.83 -1.09
N MET A 126 -2.99 14.58 -0.58
CA MET A 126 -3.61 13.26 -0.60
C MET A 126 -3.68 12.72 -2.03
N LEU A 127 -4.24 13.47 -2.98
CA LEU A 127 -4.37 13.03 -4.36
C LEU A 127 -3.02 12.82 -5.02
N MET A 128 -2.09 13.77 -4.85
CA MET A 128 -0.73 13.66 -5.38
C MET A 128 -0.07 12.34 -4.94
N HIS A 129 -0.15 12.01 -3.65
CA HIS A 129 0.43 10.78 -3.13
C HIS A 129 -0.33 9.52 -3.54
N TYR A 130 -1.66 9.53 -3.64
CA TYR A 130 -2.39 8.39 -4.21
C TYR A 130 -1.96 8.12 -5.65
N PHE A 131 -1.78 9.16 -6.47
CA PHE A 131 -1.34 8.98 -7.86
C PHE A 131 0.10 8.51 -7.97
N TYR A 132 1.01 8.96 -7.11
CA TYR A 132 2.35 8.37 -7.06
C TYR A 132 2.30 6.89 -6.67
N ALA A 133 1.53 6.51 -5.65
CA ALA A 133 1.37 5.10 -5.30
C ALA A 133 0.75 4.27 -6.45
N LEU A 134 -0.20 4.86 -7.18
CA LEU A 134 -0.82 4.24 -8.35
C LEU A 134 0.17 4.03 -9.50
N GLN A 135 1.12 4.95 -9.71
CA GLN A 135 2.19 4.82 -10.70
C GLN A 135 3.19 3.70 -10.36
N PHE A 136 3.23 3.29 -9.09
CA PHE A 136 3.99 2.14 -8.60
C PHE A 136 3.11 0.89 -8.42
N ASP A 137 2.04 0.79 -9.23
CA ASP A 137 1.12 -0.35 -9.29
C ASP A 137 0.51 -0.75 -7.93
N SER A 138 0.29 0.21 -7.04
CA SER A 138 -0.36 -0.05 -5.75
C SER A 138 -1.83 -0.41 -5.96
N VAL A 139 -2.15 -1.67 -5.67
CA VAL A 139 -3.50 -2.21 -5.62
C VAL A 139 -4.34 -1.42 -4.60
N GLU A 140 -3.78 -1.13 -3.43
CA GLU A 140 -4.46 -0.42 -2.35
C GLU A 140 -4.75 1.04 -2.71
N ALA A 141 -3.84 1.74 -3.41
CA ALA A 141 -4.11 3.09 -3.88
C ALA A 141 -5.26 3.13 -4.90
N ALA A 142 -5.28 2.15 -5.83
CA ALA A 142 -6.38 1.99 -6.76
C ALA A 142 -7.71 1.73 -6.03
N GLU A 143 -7.70 0.93 -4.98
CA GLU A 143 -8.89 0.64 -4.18
C GLU A 143 -9.39 1.83 -3.36
N ASP A 144 -8.48 2.55 -2.71
CA ASP A 144 -8.80 3.75 -1.94
C ASP A 144 -9.41 4.82 -2.87
N LEU A 145 -8.83 5.03 -4.06
CA LEU A 145 -9.41 5.91 -5.09
C LEU A 145 -10.76 5.39 -5.58
N ALA A 146 -10.93 4.09 -5.86
CA ALA A 146 -12.22 3.52 -6.25
C ALA A 146 -13.32 3.75 -5.18
N ALA A 147 -12.97 3.69 -3.90
CA ALA A 147 -13.88 3.95 -2.80
C ALA A 147 -14.27 5.44 -2.72
N MET A 148 -13.34 6.36 -3.02
CA MET A 148 -13.65 7.79 -3.08
C MET A 148 -14.73 8.11 -4.11
N PHE A 149 -14.73 7.38 -5.24
CA PHE A 149 -15.71 7.53 -6.33
C PHE A 149 -16.94 6.63 -6.21
N SER A 150 -17.29 6.15 -5.01
CA SER A 150 -18.47 5.30 -4.83
C SER A 150 -19.77 6.00 -5.29
N PRO A 151 -20.56 5.43 -6.21
CA PRO A 151 -21.80 6.03 -6.70
C PRO A 151 -22.88 6.17 -5.62
N ASP A 152 -22.76 5.45 -4.50
CA ASP A 152 -23.63 5.59 -3.33
C ASP A 152 -23.52 6.99 -2.68
N ARG A 153 -22.51 7.78 -3.05
CA ARG A 153 -22.32 9.17 -2.63
C ARG A 153 -22.95 10.20 -3.57
N ALA A 154 -23.59 9.76 -4.66
CA ALA A 154 -24.16 10.66 -5.66
C ALA A 154 -25.40 11.39 -5.15
N GLU A 155 -25.49 12.69 -5.39
CA GLU A 155 -26.69 13.50 -5.08
C GLU A 155 -27.78 13.40 -6.15
N ASN A 156 -27.40 13.00 -7.38
CA ASN A 156 -28.31 12.87 -8.51
C ASN A 156 -27.85 11.78 -9.50
N SER A 157 -28.73 11.39 -10.41
CA SER A 157 -28.50 10.29 -11.36
C SER A 157 -27.36 10.55 -12.34
N GLN A 158 -27.13 11.80 -12.75
CA GLN A 158 -26.02 12.16 -13.64
C GLN A 158 -24.67 11.95 -12.92
N MET A 159 -24.59 12.36 -11.66
CA MET A 159 -23.44 12.13 -10.80
C MET A 159 -23.24 10.65 -10.51
N THR A 160 -24.30 9.85 -10.37
CA THR A 160 -24.21 8.38 -10.22
C THR A 160 -23.48 7.75 -11.41
N GLY A 161 -23.84 8.12 -12.64
CA GLY A 161 -23.18 7.59 -13.85
C GLY A 161 -21.70 7.98 -13.92
N TYR A 162 -21.39 9.24 -13.62
CA TYR A 162 -20.00 9.73 -13.56
C TYR A 162 -19.16 8.97 -12.53
N LEU A 163 -19.65 8.87 -11.30
CA LEU A 163 -18.99 8.16 -10.21
C LEU A 163 -18.80 6.67 -10.53
N ALA A 164 -19.80 6.03 -11.14
CA ALA A 164 -19.72 4.61 -11.49
C ALA A 164 -18.64 4.33 -12.53
N ILE A 165 -18.47 5.21 -13.52
CA ILE A 165 -17.38 5.12 -14.49
C ILE A 165 -16.03 5.24 -13.78
N ARG A 166 -15.84 6.25 -12.93
CA ARG A 166 -14.57 6.48 -12.22
C ARG A 166 -14.22 5.34 -11.28
N GLN A 167 -15.19 4.87 -10.49
CA GLN A 167 -15.00 3.70 -9.65
C GLN A 167 -14.58 2.48 -10.48
N CYS A 168 -15.25 2.21 -11.61
CA CYS A 168 -14.87 1.10 -12.48
C CYS A 168 -13.48 1.25 -13.10
N VAL A 169 -13.02 2.47 -13.44
CA VAL A 169 -11.65 2.71 -13.91
C VAL A 169 -10.65 2.25 -12.86
N PHE A 170 -10.78 2.71 -11.62
CA PHE A 170 -9.85 2.37 -10.54
C PHE A 170 -9.94 0.90 -10.12
N LEU A 171 -11.14 0.31 -10.07
CA LEU A 171 -11.28 -1.14 -9.85
C LEU A 171 -10.62 -1.95 -10.97
N THR A 172 -10.66 -1.47 -12.21
CA THR A 172 -9.99 -2.14 -13.33
C THR A 172 -8.47 -2.04 -13.21
N LEU A 173 -7.93 -0.88 -12.80
CA LEU A 173 -6.49 -0.74 -12.50
C LEU A 173 -6.06 -1.69 -11.37
N SER A 174 -6.81 -1.74 -10.26
CA SER A 174 -6.60 -2.70 -9.17
C SER A 174 -6.56 -4.15 -9.69
N ALA A 175 -7.47 -4.53 -10.59
CA ALA A 175 -7.47 -5.87 -11.19
C ALA A 175 -6.24 -6.10 -12.10
N VAL A 176 -5.80 -5.10 -12.87
CA VAL A 176 -4.59 -5.20 -13.70
C VAL A 176 -3.35 -5.41 -12.83
N PHE A 177 -3.20 -4.63 -11.76
CA PHE A 177 -2.06 -4.74 -10.84
C PHE A 177 -2.05 -6.09 -10.12
N LEU A 178 -3.21 -6.59 -9.66
CA LEU A 178 -3.31 -7.92 -9.06
C LEU A 178 -2.89 -9.03 -10.03
N GLN A 179 -3.24 -8.91 -11.31
CA GLN A 179 -2.82 -9.86 -12.34
C GLN A 179 -1.30 -9.80 -12.56
N GLN A 180 -0.73 -8.61 -12.70
CA GLN A 180 0.72 -8.43 -12.88
C GLN A 180 1.52 -8.98 -11.69
N GLN A 181 1.10 -8.68 -10.46
CA GLN A 181 1.72 -9.21 -9.24
C GLN A 181 1.61 -10.74 -9.18
N SER A 182 0.49 -11.30 -9.62
CA SER A 182 0.31 -12.76 -9.72
C SER A 182 1.25 -13.39 -10.75
N ASP A 183 1.42 -12.75 -11.90
CA ASP A 183 2.27 -13.24 -12.98
C ASP A 183 3.76 -13.20 -12.59
N ASN A 184 4.14 -12.26 -11.72
CA ASN A 184 5.51 -12.09 -11.21
C ASN A 184 5.80 -12.89 -9.92
N SER A 185 4.79 -13.54 -9.33
CA SER A 185 4.95 -14.27 -8.06
C SER A 185 5.63 -15.63 -8.28
N ASN A 186 6.74 -15.86 -7.58
CA ASN A 186 7.42 -17.17 -7.56
C ASN A 186 6.83 -18.13 -6.49
N ASP A 187 5.95 -17.64 -5.61
CA ASP A 187 5.27 -18.43 -4.60
C ASP A 187 3.85 -18.80 -5.09
N GLU A 188 3.58 -20.11 -5.18
CA GLU A 188 2.30 -20.66 -5.65
C GLU A 188 1.11 -20.28 -4.74
N GLN A 189 1.32 -20.24 -3.42
CA GLN A 189 0.26 -19.89 -2.47
C GLN A 189 -0.08 -18.40 -2.57
N GLN A 190 0.95 -17.56 -2.68
CA GLN A 190 0.77 -16.12 -2.91
C GLN A 190 0.09 -15.87 -4.25
N GLN A 191 0.52 -16.55 -5.32
CA GLN A 191 -0.09 -16.46 -6.64
C GLN A 191 -1.58 -16.82 -6.59
N GLN A 192 -1.93 -17.95 -5.96
CA GLN A 192 -3.32 -18.36 -5.83
C GLN A 192 -4.16 -17.33 -5.07
N ARG A 193 -3.60 -16.73 -4.01
CA ARG A 193 -4.28 -15.66 -3.26
C ARG A 193 -4.51 -14.41 -4.12
N LEU A 194 -3.52 -13.99 -4.90
CA LEU A 194 -3.64 -12.85 -5.82
C LEU A 194 -4.70 -13.10 -6.90
N LEU A 195 -4.75 -14.31 -7.47
CA LEU A 195 -5.79 -14.70 -8.44
C LEU A 195 -7.21 -14.70 -7.84
N GLN A 196 -7.35 -15.07 -6.56
CA GLN A 196 -8.63 -14.97 -5.85
C GLN A 196 -9.07 -13.51 -5.70
N TYR A 197 -8.15 -12.61 -5.32
CA TYR A 197 -8.46 -11.18 -5.24
C TYR A 197 -8.78 -10.58 -6.62
N TYR A 198 -8.05 -10.97 -7.66
CA TYR A 198 -8.33 -10.60 -9.04
C TYR A 198 -9.74 -11.00 -9.47
N ALA A 199 -10.13 -12.26 -9.22
CA ALA A 199 -11.47 -12.76 -9.54
C ALA A 199 -12.57 -11.99 -8.79
N LYS A 200 -12.35 -11.70 -7.49
CA LYS A 200 -13.24 -10.86 -6.70
C LYS A 200 -13.39 -9.46 -7.31
N ARG A 201 -12.28 -8.85 -7.74
CA ARG A 201 -12.28 -7.51 -8.34
C ARG A 201 -13.03 -7.49 -9.67
N LYS A 202 -12.82 -8.50 -10.52
CA LYS A 202 -13.60 -8.67 -11.76
C LYS A 202 -15.10 -8.78 -11.50
N ASN A 203 -15.52 -9.56 -10.51
CA ASN A 203 -16.93 -9.69 -10.16
C ASN A 203 -17.51 -8.35 -9.71
N GLN A 204 -16.79 -7.59 -8.87
CA GLN A 204 -17.22 -6.26 -8.43
C GLN A 204 -17.41 -5.28 -9.60
N ILE A 205 -16.51 -5.30 -10.59
CA ILE A 205 -16.64 -4.47 -11.81
C ILE A 205 -17.92 -4.85 -12.58
N LEU A 206 -18.19 -6.15 -12.75
CA LEU A 206 -19.40 -6.63 -13.44
C LEU A 206 -20.69 -6.27 -12.69
N GLU A 207 -20.67 -6.39 -11.36
CA GLU A 207 -21.76 -5.97 -10.49
C GLU A 207 -22.04 -4.47 -10.65
N ASN A 208 -21.00 -3.63 -10.63
CA ASN A 208 -21.15 -2.18 -10.83
C ASN A 208 -21.70 -1.84 -12.22
N ILE A 209 -21.18 -2.48 -13.28
CA ILE A 209 -21.69 -2.31 -14.64
C ILE A 209 -23.19 -2.62 -14.69
N THR A 210 -23.61 -3.71 -14.05
CA THR A 210 -25.01 -4.17 -14.05
C THR A 210 -25.89 -3.27 -13.18
N ARG A 211 -25.46 -2.98 -11.95
CA ARG A 211 -26.19 -2.18 -10.96
C ARG A 211 -26.46 -0.77 -11.46
N TYR A 212 -25.47 -0.15 -12.11
CA TYR A 212 -25.57 1.23 -12.62
C TYR A 212 -25.89 1.31 -14.11
N GLN A 213 -26.22 0.17 -14.74
CA GLN A 213 -26.67 0.08 -16.13
C GLN A 213 -25.72 0.77 -17.12
N LEU A 214 -24.41 0.58 -16.95
CA LEU A 214 -23.41 1.24 -17.78
C LEU A 214 -23.53 0.79 -19.24
N THR A 215 -23.67 1.76 -20.13
CA THR A 215 -23.82 1.54 -21.58
C THR A 215 -22.54 0.96 -22.20
N SER A 216 -22.64 0.42 -23.42
CA SER A 216 -21.45 -0.01 -24.18
C SER A 216 -20.43 1.13 -24.34
N SER A 217 -20.90 2.34 -24.68
CA SER A 217 -20.02 3.51 -24.80
C SER A 217 -19.29 3.83 -23.50
N GLN A 218 -19.96 3.75 -22.35
CA GLN A 218 -19.32 4.00 -21.05
C GLN A 218 -18.33 2.89 -20.67
N ARG A 219 -18.59 1.64 -21.08
CA ARG A 219 -17.63 0.53 -20.89
C ARG A 219 -16.39 0.70 -21.76
N ASP A 220 -16.56 1.19 -22.99
CA ASP A 220 -15.44 1.52 -23.87
C ASP A 220 -14.63 2.70 -23.31
N ASP A 221 -15.30 3.69 -22.73
CA ASP A 221 -14.70 4.83 -22.04
C ASP A 221 -13.81 4.41 -20.85
N ILE A 222 -14.29 3.45 -20.04
CA ILE A 222 -13.51 2.84 -18.94
C ILE A 222 -12.24 2.18 -19.49
N ARG A 223 -12.37 1.34 -20.54
CA ARG A 223 -11.23 0.65 -21.15
C ARG A 223 -10.23 1.63 -21.74
N GLN A 224 -10.70 2.69 -22.39
CA GLN A 224 -9.84 3.71 -22.95
C GLN A 224 -8.98 4.38 -21.88
N ARG A 225 -9.56 4.73 -20.73
CA ARG A 225 -8.81 5.36 -19.62
C ARG A 225 -7.75 4.46 -19.03
N VAL A 226 -8.10 3.19 -18.81
CA VAL A 226 -7.13 2.18 -18.35
C VAL A 226 -6.01 2.00 -19.39
N ASN A 227 -6.35 1.98 -20.68
CA ASN A 227 -5.35 1.90 -21.74
C ASN A 227 -4.45 3.13 -21.82
N GLN A 228 -4.98 4.33 -21.58
CA GLN A 228 -4.18 5.57 -21.51
C GLN A 228 -3.24 5.54 -20.30
N TRP A 229 -3.73 5.08 -19.14
CA TRP A 229 -2.91 4.87 -17.96
C TRP A 229 -1.72 3.94 -18.27
N ASN A 230 -1.99 2.77 -18.84
CA ASN A 230 -0.95 1.78 -19.17
C ASN A 230 0.04 2.26 -20.25
N LYS A 231 -0.27 3.33 -20.98
CA LYS A 231 0.65 3.99 -21.95
C LYS A 231 1.50 5.09 -21.32
N GLY A 232 1.38 5.33 -20.02
CA GLY A 232 2.05 6.42 -19.32
C GLY A 232 1.33 7.77 -19.43
N GLU A 233 0.13 7.82 -20.01
CA GLU A 233 -0.66 9.05 -20.13
C GLU A 233 -1.46 9.35 -18.84
N HIS A 234 -0.79 9.25 -17.68
CA HIS A 234 -1.40 9.34 -16.36
C HIS A 234 -2.12 10.69 -16.12
N GLN A 235 -1.62 11.76 -16.75
CA GLN A 235 -2.14 13.13 -16.57
C GLN A 235 -3.65 13.24 -16.83
N TYR A 236 -4.19 12.50 -17.81
CA TYR A 236 -5.61 12.59 -18.14
C TYR A 236 -6.50 12.12 -16.99
N LEU A 237 -6.18 10.98 -16.38
CA LEU A 237 -6.94 10.47 -15.24
C LEU A 237 -6.76 11.38 -14.01
N MET A 238 -5.57 11.95 -13.82
CA MET A 238 -5.27 12.87 -12.72
C MET A 238 -6.08 14.17 -12.83
N GLU A 239 -6.07 14.81 -13.99
CA GLU A 239 -6.81 16.06 -14.24
C GLU A 239 -8.31 15.88 -14.05
N GLU A 240 -8.87 14.75 -14.52
CA GLU A 240 -10.29 14.45 -14.33
C GLU A 240 -10.68 14.30 -12.85
N VAL A 241 -9.84 13.63 -12.05
CA VAL A 241 -10.07 13.45 -10.62
C VAL A 241 -9.95 14.77 -9.86
N VAL A 242 -8.92 15.56 -10.17
CA VAL A 242 -8.72 16.89 -9.56
C VAL A 242 -9.87 17.83 -9.92
N SER A 243 -10.31 17.82 -11.18
CA SER A 243 -11.45 18.65 -11.63
C SER A 243 -12.73 18.31 -10.89
N TYR A 244 -13.00 17.03 -10.60
CA TYR A 244 -14.19 16.62 -9.87
C TYR A 244 -14.13 16.99 -8.38
N ILE A 245 -12.96 16.91 -7.77
CA ILE A 245 -12.82 17.22 -6.34
C ILE A 245 -12.89 18.73 -6.09
N ASN A 246 -12.53 19.54 -7.08
CA ASN A 246 -12.61 21.00 -7.01
C ASN A 246 -13.97 21.58 -7.46
N SER A 247 -14.89 20.76 -7.98
CA SER A 247 -16.24 21.16 -8.40
C SER A 247 -17.25 20.98 -7.28
#